data_AF-A0A2M4A2H8-F1
#
_entry.id   AF-A0A2M4A2H8-F1
#
_cell.length_a   1.000
_cell.length_b   1.000
_cell.length_c   1.000
_cell.angle_alpha   90.00
_cell.angle_beta   90.00
_cell.angle_gamma   90.00
#
_symmetry.space_group_name_H-M   'P 1'
#
loop_
_entity.id
_entity.type
_entity.pdbx_description
1 polymer ?
#
loop_
_entity_poly.entity_id
_entity_poly.type
_entity_poly.pdbx_seq_one_letter_code
_entity_poly.pdbx_strand_id
1 'polypeptide(L)'
;CDGSPMSSESSESNEYEVTGILEEIRKHCKSNTRSNVAFSEVMESVDVAFMCIWNFDAENFVIDFNQLTNATRGTFFTKYCPKVRSLISCYGGMFAAVRPCLKEGTRNMVQALFDSLPEALDLACKNDGEIIFKLTDQKRQDCFMLKADQMSACANTLKSNLNGDWEDSKLTPEQCSILTNIRQCLKDQLDACDLSDIIGFYDIPMNAVLPLTSCANYTQEPTVHLLDNNTIVET
;
A
#
# COMPACT_ATOMS: atom_id res chain seq x y z
N CYS A 1 -21.58 24.79 55.13
CA CYS A 1 -21.37 24.08 53.85
C CYS A 1 -22.20 24.79 52.81
N ASP A 2 -21.57 25.37 51.79
CA ASP A 2 -22.12 25.38 50.44
C ASP A 2 -20.97 25.72 49.50
N GLY A 3 -20.32 24.66 49.02
CA GLY A 3 -19.29 24.73 48.01
C GLY A 3 -19.96 24.80 46.64
N SER A 4 -19.77 25.91 45.94
CA SER A 4 -20.08 25.99 44.52
C SER A 4 -19.22 24.99 43.75
N PRO A 5 -19.79 24.18 42.84
CA PRO A 5 -18.99 23.38 41.93
C PRO A 5 -18.35 24.33 40.91
N MET A 6 -17.01 24.33 40.84
CA MET A 6 -16.29 24.81 39.67
C MET A 6 -16.73 23.96 38.48
N SER A 7 -17.42 24.57 37.53
CA SER A 7 -17.62 24.02 36.19
C SER A 7 -16.24 23.91 35.55
N SER A 8 -15.72 22.69 35.46
CA SER A 8 -14.59 22.40 34.58
C SER A 8 -15.06 22.58 33.14
N GLU A 9 -14.68 23.69 32.52
CA GLU A 9 -14.68 23.81 31.05
C GLU A 9 -13.69 22.77 30.52
N SER A 10 -14.18 21.55 30.26
CA SER A 10 -13.51 20.65 29.34
C SER A 10 -13.70 21.25 27.96
N SER A 11 -12.66 21.91 27.48
CA SER A 11 -12.49 22.34 26.10
C SER A 11 -12.72 21.14 25.17
N GLU A 12 -13.95 20.99 24.68
CA GLU A 12 -14.25 20.22 23.48
C GLU A 12 -13.55 20.94 22.33
N SER A 13 -12.33 20.49 22.07
CA SER A 13 -11.51 20.90 20.94
C SER A 13 -12.29 20.69 19.65
N ASN A 14 -12.49 21.77 18.89
CA ASN A 14 -13.07 21.85 17.55
C ASN A 14 -13.04 20.50 16.82
N GLU A 15 -14.16 19.79 16.87
CA GLU A 15 -14.28 18.47 16.26
C GLU A 15 -14.40 18.68 14.74
N TYR A 16 -13.28 18.52 14.02
CA TYR A 16 -13.32 18.49 12.56
C TYR A 16 -14.37 17.46 12.12
N GLU A 17 -15.29 17.86 11.25
CA GLU A 17 -16.21 16.93 10.60
C GLU A 17 -15.37 16.09 9.63
N VAL A 18 -15.19 14.83 9.97
CA VAL A 18 -14.23 13.94 9.32
C VAL A 18 -15.01 12.75 8.79
N THR A 19 -14.83 12.44 7.50
CA THR A 19 -15.58 11.39 6.80
C THR A 19 -14.65 10.27 6.32
N GLY A 20 -15.23 9.10 6.02
CA GLY A 20 -14.51 7.98 5.41
C GLY A 20 -13.46 7.37 6.33
N ILE A 21 -12.25 7.15 5.81
CA ILE A 21 -11.20 6.41 6.52
C ILE A 21 -10.78 7.08 7.84
N LEU A 22 -10.81 8.41 7.89
CA LEU A 22 -10.41 9.16 9.08
C LEU A 22 -11.47 9.05 10.20
N GLU A 23 -12.75 8.86 9.85
CA GLU A 23 -13.80 8.57 10.84
C GLU A 23 -13.58 7.19 11.47
N GLU A 24 -13.22 6.19 10.67
CA GLU A 24 -12.88 4.86 11.16
C GLU A 24 -11.61 4.89 12.02
N ILE A 25 -10.58 5.62 11.62
CA ILE A 25 -9.38 5.82 12.45
C ILE A 25 -9.77 6.45 13.80
N ARG A 26 -10.63 7.48 13.82
CA ARG A 26 -11.12 8.08 15.07
C ARG A 26 -11.80 7.05 15.97
N LYS A 27 -12.70 6.22 15.41
CA LYS A 27 -13.38 5.15 16.15
C LYS A 27 -12.38 4.16 16.75
N HIS A 28 -11.42 3.70 15.95
CA HIS A 28 -10.38 2.76 16.39
C HIS A 28 -9.45 3.37 17.45
N CYS A 29 -9.02 4.63 17.28
CA CYS A 29 -8.23 5.36 18.29
C CYS A 29 -8.98 5.44 19.62
N LYS A 30 -10.25 5.87 19.59
CA LYS A 30 -11.07 6.00 20.79
C LYS A 30 -11.33 4.63 21.46
N SER A 31 -11.60 3.59 20.67
CA SER A 31 -11.82 2.23 21.18
C SER A 31 -10.57 1.67 21.87
N ASN A 32 -9.40 1.81 21.24
CA ASN A 32 -8.17 1.17 21.71
C ASN A 32 -7.41 1.97 22.77
N THR A 33 -7.50 3.31 22.75
CA THR A 33 -6.78 4.18 23.70
C THR A 33 -7.67 4.81 24.76
N ARG A 34 -9.00 4.69 24.62
CA ARG A 34 -10.02 5.36 25.44
C ARG A 34 -9.92 6.89 25.42
N SER A 35 -9.26 7.45 24.40
CA SER A 35 -8.98 8.87 24.28
C SER A 35 -9.03 9.34 22.82
N ASN A 36 -9.31 10.62 22.61
CA ASN A 36 -9.19 11.29 21.30
C ASN A 36 -7.81 11.89 21.07
N VAL A 37 -6.91 11.86 22.07
CA VAL A 37 -5.54 12.39 21.95
C VAL A 37 -4.79 11.68 20.84
N ALA A 38 -4.84 10.34 20.79
CA ALA A 38 -4.20 9.56 19.72
C ALA A 38 -4.73 9.93 18.32
N PHE A 39 -6.03 10.24 18.20
CA PHE A 39 -6.58 10.72 16.93
C PHE A 39 -6.07 12.12 16.56
N SER A 40 -5.87 12.99 17.55
CA SER A 40 -5.31 14.34 17.33
C SER A 40 -3.86 14.27 16.87
N GLU A 41 -3.05 13.40 17.49
CA GLU A 41 -1.67 13.11 17.06
C GLU A 41 -1.63 12.57 15.62
N VAL A 42 -2.60 11.72 15.23
CA VAL A 42 -2.74 11.30 13.83
C VAL A 42 -2.98 12.50 12.92
N MET A 43 -3.90 13.40 13.25
CA MET A 43 -4.17 14.59 12.43
C MET A 43 -2.94 15.49 12.28
N GLU A 44 -2.23 15.75 13.38
CA GLU A 44 -0.97 16.51 13.33
C GLU A 44 0.08 15.84 12.45
N SER A 45 0.20 14.51 12.53
CA SER A 45 1.14 13.76 11.70
C SER A 45 0.77 13.76 10.21
N VAL A 46 -0.52 13.86 9.88
CA VAL A 46 -1.01 14.02 8.50
C VAL A 46 -0.58 15.38 7.95
N ASP A 47 -0.70 16.46 8.75
CA ASP A 47 -0.25 17.79 8.34
C ASP A 47 1.27 17.82 8.09
N VAL A 48 2.05 17.18 8.97
CA VAL A 48 3.51 17.06 8.79
C VAL A 48 3.86 16.26 7.53
N ALA A 49 3.18 15.14 7.29
CA ALA A 49 3.39 14.33 6.08
C ALA A 49 3.05 15.15 4.82
N PHE A 50 1.96 15.90 4.84
CA PHE A 50 1.56 16.77 3.73
C PHE A 50 2.62 17.84 3.43
N MET A 51 3.14 18.52 4.47
CA MET A 51 4.22 19.51 4.30
C MET A 51 5.51 18.88 3.75
N CYS A 52 5.82 17.65 4.15
CA CYS A 52 6.99 16.92 3.62
C CYS A 52 6.84 16.61 2.12
N ILE A 53 5.64 16.22 1.70
CA ILE A 53 5.32 15.87 0.29
C ILE A 53 5.25 17.10 -0.60
N TRP A 54 4.88 18.27 -0.05
CA TRP A 54 4.66 19.51 -0.81
C TRP A 54 5.80 19.91 -1.75
N ASN A 55 7.04 19.53 -1.41
CA ASN A 55 8.22 19.82 -2.23
C ASN A 55 8.37 18.92 -3.47
N PHE A 56 7.49 17.92 -3.64
CA PHE A 56 7.48 17.08 -4.82
C PHE A 56 6.80 17.79 -5.99
N ASP A 57 7.57 17.96 -7.05
CA ASP A 57 7.12 18.55 -8.29
C ASP A 57 6.26 17.56 -9.09
N ALA A 58 5.01 17.40 -8.64
CA ALA A 58 4.04 16.48 -9.24
C ALA A 58 3.69 16.85 -10.69
N GLU A 59 3.67 18.15 -10.99
CA GLU A 59 3.38 18.66 -12.33
C GLU A 59 4.46 18.21 -13.32
N ASN A 60 5.73 18.49 -13.03
CA ASN A 60 6.82 18.05 -13.90
C ASN A 60 6.97 16.53 -13.92
N PHE A 61 6.65 15.82 -12.83
CA PHE A 61 6.61 14.35 -12.85
C PHE A 61 5.64 13.82 -13.90
N VAL A 62 4.39 14.33 -13.92
CA VAL A 62 3.36 13.90 -14.87
C VAL A 62 3.74 14.27 -16.31
N ILE A 63 4.25 15.50 -16.51
CA ILE A 63 4.70 15.95 -17.84
C ILE A 63 5.83 15.06 -18.36
N ASP A 64 6.88 14.85 -17.54
CA ASP A 64 8.03 14.03 -17.93
C ASP A 64 7.63 12.57 -18.17
N PHE A 65 6.67 12.03 -17.41
CA PHE A 65 6.18 10.65 -17.55
C PHE A 65 5.41 10.47 -18.87
N ASN A 66 4.54 11.41 -19.23
CA ASN A 66 3.77 11.34 -20.47
C ASN A 66 4.64 11.52 -21.72
N GLN A 67 5.83 12.10 -21.59
CA GLN A 67 6.81 12.28 -22.68
C GLN A 67 7.91 11.21 -22.67
N LEU A 68 7.78 10.20 -21.83
CA LEU A 68 8.80 9.20 -21.62
C LEU A 68 9.01 8.34 -22.87
N THR A 69 10.28 8.10 -23.21
CA THR A 69 10.67 7.25 -24.33
C THR A 69 11.71 6.24 -23.87
N ASN A 70 11.96 5.22 -24.69
CA ASN A 70 13.01 4.24 -24.40
C ASN A 70 14.41 4.89 -24.26
N ALA A 71 14.65 6.02 -24.93
CA ALA A 71 15.91 6.75 -24.84
C ALA A 71 16.01 7.64 -23.58
N THR A 72 14.87 8.10 -23.03
CA THR A 72 14.83 9.06 -21.91
C THR A 72 14.53 8.40 -20.57
N ARG A 73 14.12 7.13 -20.54
CA ARG A 73 13.74 6.42 -19.31
C ARG A 73 14.84 6.37 -18.25
N GLY A 74 16.10 6.16 -18.63
CA GLY A 74 17.21 6.14 -17.66
C GLY A 74 17.34 7.47 -16.91
N THR A 75 17.24 8.59 -17.63
CA THR A 75 17.26 9.94 -17.02
C THR A 75 16.05 10.19 -16.13
N PHE A 76 14.85 9.77 -16.56
CA PHE A 76 13.62 9.91 -15.80
C PHE A 76 13.68 9.17 -14.46
N PHE A 77 13.97 7.87 -14.47
CA PHE A 77 13.99 7.07 -13.24
C PHE A 77 15.16 7.46 -12.33
N THR A 78 16.31 7.86 -12.89
CA THR A 78 17.41 8.45 -12.10
C THR A 78 16.97 9.74 -11.38
N LYS A 79 16.18 10.60 -12.04
CA LYS A 79 15.66 11.85 -11.46
C LYS A 79 14.60 11.61 -10.39
N TYR A 80 13.68 10.67 -10.60
CA TYR A 80 12.47 10.55 -9.76
C TYR A 80 12.51 9.46 -8.71
N CYS A 81 13.21 8.34 -8.92
CA CYS A 81 13.27 7.27 -7.91
C CYS A 81 13.81 7.75 -6.55
N PRO A 82 14.89 8.55 -6.46
CA PRO A 82 15.34 9.09 -5.17
C PRO A 82 14.32 10.04 -4.52
N LYS A 83 13.58 10.81 -5.33
CA LYS A 83 12.54 11.72 -4.85
C LYS A 83 11.36 10.94 -4.26
N VAL A 84 10.88 9.92 -4.97
CA VAL A 84 9.80 9.05 -4.46
C VAL A 84 10.25 8.29 -3.22
N ARG A 85 11.51 7.83 -3.15
CA ARG A 85 12.05 7.22 -1.92
C ARG A 85 12.00 8.17 -0.72
N SER A 86 12.30 9.45 -0.95
CA SER A 86 12.19 10.48 0.08
C SER A 86 10.74 10.70 0.51
N LEU A 87 9.78 10.61 -0.42
CA LEU A 87 8.35 10.70 -0.11
C LEU A 87 7.85 9.56 0.77
N ILE A 88 8.33 8.33 0.58
CA ILE A 88 7.96 7.20 1.44
C ILE A 88 8.28 7.52 2.91
N SER A 89 9.42 8.18 3.16
CA SER A 89 9.82 8.56 4.52
C SER A 89 8.93 9.62 5.16
N CYS A 90 8.25 10.46 4.37
CA CYS A 90 7.34 11.49 4.87
C CYS A 90 6.19 10.91 5.70
N TYR A 91 5.78 9.69 5.40
CA TYR A 91 4.66 9.04 6.07
C TYR A 91 5.07 8.30 7.35
N GLY A 92 6.36 8.17 7.66
CA GLY A 92 6.84 7.40 8.82
C GLY A 92 6.24 7.89 10.15
N GLY A 93 6.15 9.22 10.33
CA GLY A 93 5.50 9.83 11.50
C GLY A 93 4.00 9.54 11.57
N MET A 94 3.33 9.56 10.41
CA MET A 94 1.91 9.21 10.31
C MET A 94 1.63 7.76 10.71
N PHE A 95 2.43 6.82 10.21
CA PHE A 95 2.30 5.41 10.58
C PHE A 95 2.57 5.17 12.07
N ALA A 96 3.56 5.86 12.64
CA ALA A 96 3.83 5.81 14.07
C ALA A 96 2.65 6.34 14.91
N ALA A 97 2.02 7.44 14.48
CA ALA A 97 0.87 8.04 15.15
C ALA A 97 -0.40 7.19 15.06
N VAL A 98 -0.61 6.45 13.96
CA VAL A 98 -1.77 5.54 13.82
C VAL A 98 -1.61 4.27 14.66
N ARG A 99 -0.39 3.86 15.00
CA ARG A 99 -0.11 2.60 15.70
C ARG A 99 -0.93 2.38 16.98
N PRO A 100 -1.08 3.35 17.91
CA PRO A 100 -1.91 3.18 19.11
C PRO A 100 -3.39 2.91 18.80
N CYS A 101 -3.87 3.39 17.66
CA CYS A 101 -5.24 3.21 17.21
C CYS A 101 -5.51 1.81 16.66
N LEU A 102 -4.49 1.02 16.33
CA LEU A 102 -4.65 -0.33 15.78
C LEU A 102 -4.59 -1.41 16.87
N LYS A 103 -5.26 -2.55 16.64
CA LYS A 103 -5.06 -3.80 17.39
C LYS A 103 -3.70 -4.42 17.06
N GLU A 104 -3.18 -5.30 17.93
CA GLU A 104 -1.81 -5.85 17.81
C GLU A 104 -1.54 -6.57 16.47
N GLY A 105 -2.42 -7.47 16.04
CA GLY A 105 -2.31 -8.14 14.74
C GLY A 105 -2.27 -7.13 13.58
N THR A 106 -3.17 -6.15 13.60
CA THR A 106 -3.25 -5.07 12.61
C THR A 106 -2.01 -4.18 12.59
N ARG A 107 -1.38 -3.91 13.75
CA ARG A 107 -0.13 -3.14 13.83
C ARG A 107 0.99 -3.80 13.05
N ASN A 108 1.19 -5.11 13.23
CA ASN A 108 2.30 -5.82 12.59
C ASN A 108 2.14 -5.87 11.07
N MET A 109 0.91 -6.02 10.57
CA MET A 109 0.66 -6.03 9.13
C MET A 109 0.76 -4.67 8.49
N VAL A 110 0.25 -3.61 9.13
CA VAL A 110 0.42 -2.23 8.64
C VAL A 110 1.90 -1.87 8.60
N GLN A 111 2.67 -2.30 9.61
CA GLN A 111 4.13 -2.12 9.62
C GLN A 111 4.79 -2.88 8.47
N ALA A 112 4.47 -4.16 8.28
CA ALA A 112 5.02 -4.96 7.19
C ALA A 112 4.67 -4.41 5.79
N LEU A 113 3.44 -3.92 5.62
CA LEU A 113 3.02 -3.21 4.40
C LEU A 113 3.88 -1.98 4.16
N PHE A 114 4.09 -1.14 5.18
CA PHE A 114 4.91 0.06 5.06
C PHE A 114 6.38 -0.25 4.76
N ASP A 115 6.94 -1.24 5.46
CA ASP A 115 8.33 -1.67 5.31
C ASP A 115 8.59 -2.31 3.93
N SER A 116 7.54 -2.75 3.23
CA SER A 116 7.62 -3.28 1.86
C SER A 116 7.64 -2.19 0.77
N LEU A 117 7.25 -0.95 1.08
CA LEU A 117 7.19 0.14 0.09
C LEU A 117 8.54 0.44 -0.59
N PRO A 118 9.70 0.46 0.12
CA PRO A 118 11.00 0.62 -0.51
C PRO A 118 11.30 -0.48 -1.55
N GLU A 119 10.94 -1.73 -1.26
CA GLU A 119 11.14 -2.85 -2.19
C GLU A 119 10.23 -2.73 -3.43
N ALA A 120 8.98 -2.31 -3.24
CA ALA A 120 8.07 -2.01 -4.35
C ALA A 120 8.61 -0.87 -5.23
N LEU A 121 9.21 0.16 -4.62
CA LEU A 121 9.88 1.23 -5.35
C LEU A 121 11.12 0.72 -6.10
N ASP A 122 11.91 -0.16 -5.50
CA ASP A 122 13.08 -0.76 -6.15
C ASP A 122 12.66 -1.56 -7.40
N LEU A 123 11.57 -2.32 -7.33
CA LEU A 123 10.98 -2.98 -8.48
C LEU A 123 10.52 -1.97 -9.55
N ALA A 124 9.89 -0.86 -9.15
CA ALA A 124 9.41 0.18 -10.06
C ALA A 124 10.56 0.88 -10.79
N CYS A 125 11.73 0.96 -10.15
CA CYS A 125 12.92 1.64 -10.67
C CYS A 125 13.90 0.71 -11.39
N LYS A 126 13.74 -0.61 -11.24
CA LYS A 126 14.61 -1.62 -11.83
C LYS A 126 14.68 -1.49 -13.35
N ASN A 127 15.89 -1.65 -13.90
CA ASN A 127 16.17 -1.59 -15.34
C ASN A 127 15.61 -0.33 -16.02
N ASP A 128 15.87 0.84 -15.43
CA ASP A 128 15.31 2.12 -15.87
C ASP A 128 13.77 2.08 -15.93
N GLY A 129 13.18 1.51 -14.90
CA GLY A 129 11.74 1.34 -14.71
C GLY A 129 11.06 0.58 -15.83
N GLU A 130 11.65 -0.51 -16.29
CA GLU A 130 11.18 -1.34 -17.40
C GLU A 130 9.69 -1.73 -17.29
N ILE A 131 9.24 -2.12 -16.08
CA ILE A 131 7.84 -2.51 -15.84
C ILE A 131 6.92 -1.30 -15.94
N ILE A 132 7.27 -0.20 -15.27
CA ILE A 132 6.48 1.04 -15.27
C ILE A 132 6.44 1.65 -16.67
N PHE A 133 7.54 1.56 -17.44
CA PHE A 133 7.61 2.04 -18.81
C PHE A 133 6.61 1.31 -19.73
N LYS A 134 6.22 0.07 -19.44
CA LYS A 134 5.15 -0.61 -20.21
C LYS A 134 3.82 0.15 -20.16
N LEU A 135 3.59 0.93 -19.10
CA LEU A 135 2.39 1.74 -18.93
C LEU A 135 2.41 3.02 -19.76
N THR A 136 3.47 3.34 -20.52
CA THR A 136 3.45 4.48 -21.45
C THR A 136 2.94 4.08 -22.84
N ASP A 137 2.76 2.78 -23.11
CA ASP A 137 2.17 2.29 -24.34
C ASP A 137 0.64 2.48 -24.31
N GLN A 138 0.11 3.25 -25.26
CA GLN A 138 -1.31 3.60 -25.29
C GLN A 138 -2.22 2.36 -25.38
N LYS A 139 -1.83 1.34 -26.16
CA LYS A 139 -2.63 0.12 -26.33
C LYS A 139 -2.73 -0.66 -25.02
N ARG A 140 -1.62 -0.75 -24.27
CA ARG A 140 -1.60 -1.36 -22.94
C ARG A 140 -2.41 -0.55 -21.92
N GLN A 141 -2.31 0.80 -21.94
CA GLN A 141 -3.13 1.66 -21.10
C GLN A 141 -4.63 1.46 -21.36
N ASP A 142 -5.04 1.49 -22.63
CA ASP A 142 -6.45 1.32 -23.02
C ASP A 142 -6.98 -0.06 -22.59
N CYS A 143 -6.16 -1.11 -22.76
CA CYS A 143 -6.50 -2.45 -22.27
C CYS A 143 -6.63 -2.48 -20.74
N PHE A 144 -5.68 -1.91 -20.01
CA PHE A 144 -5.70 -1.86 -18.55
C PHE A 144 -6.97 -1.17 -18.04
N MET A 145 -7.36 -0.04 -18.66
CA MET A 145 -8.60 0.66 -18.33
C MET A 145 -9.85 -0.17 -18.65
N LEU A 146 -9.86 -0.92 -19.75
CA LEU A 146 -10.95 -1.85 -20.08
C LEU A 146 -11.07 -3.01 -19.06
N LYS A 147 -9.97 -3.34 -18.38
CA LYS A 147 -9.90 -4.38 -17.35
C LYS A 147 -10.15 -3.88 -15.93
N ALA A 148 -10.29 -2.57 -15.73
CA ALA A 148 -10.38 -1.95 -14.40
C ALA A 148 -11.52 -2.51 -13.56
N ASP A 149 -12.71 -2.71 -14.16
CA ASP A 149 -13.87 -3.25 -13.45
C ASP A 149 -13.67 -4.72 -13.05
N GLN A 150 -13.03 -5.52 -13.89
CA GLN A 150 -12.73 -6.92 -13.59
C GLN A 150 -11.65 -7.04 -12.50
N MET A 151 -10.63 -6.19 -12.55
CA MET A 151 -9.62 -6.10 -11.48
C MET A 151 -10.25 -5.66 -10.15
N SER A 152 -11.17 -4.69 -10.19
CA SER A 152 -11.97 -4.28 -9.03
C SER A 152 -12.82 -5.45 -8.51
N ALA A 153 -13.43 -6.25 -9.39
CA ALA A 153 -14.17 -7.44 -9.01
C ALA A 153 -13.29 -8.50 -8.33
N CYS A 154 -12.03 -8.67 -8.76
CA CYS A 154 -11.06 -9.51 -8.06
C CYS A 154 -10.90 -9.04 -6.60
N ALA A 155 -10.67 -7.75 -6.37
CA ALA A 155 -10.48 -7.19 -5.03
C ALA A 155 -11.77 -7.20 -4.18
N ASN A 156 -12.94 -6.99 -4.79
CA ASN A 156 -14.23 -6.98 -4.08
C ASN A 156 -14.60 -8.34 -3.51
N THR A 157 -14.09 -9.44 -4.10
CA THR A 157 -14.23 -10.79 -3.55
C THR A 157 -13.59 -10.91 -2.16
N LEU A 158 -12.52 -10.14 -1.89
CA LEU A 158 -11.93 -10.06 -0.56
C LEU A 158 -12.87 -9.39 0.45
N LYS A 159 -13.41 -8.23 0.06
CA LYS A 159 -14.25 -7.40 0.91
C LYS A 159 -15.60 -8.06 1.25
N SER A 160 -16.15 -8.85 0.33
CA SER A 160 -17.43 -9.53 0.54
C SER A 160 -17.32 -10.81 1.37
N ASN A 161 -16.15 -11.47 1.37
CA ASN A 161 -15.94 -12.74 2.08
C ASN A 161 -15.16 -12.59 3.39
N LEU A 162 -14.45 -11.48 3.57
CA LEU A 162 -13.83 -11.11 4.83
C LEU A 162 -14.69 -10.00 5.46
N ASN A 163 -15.48 -10.35 6.47
CA ASN A 163 -16.40 -9.45 7.19
C ASN A 163 -15.65 -8.40 8.06
N GLY A 164 -14.70 -7.66 7.49
CA GLY A 164 -13.94 -6.59 8.17
C GLY A 164 -13.02 -7.04 9.32
N ASP A 165 -13.24 -8.24 9.86
CA ASP A 165 -12.57 -8.77 11.04
C ASP A 165 -11.35 -9.61 10.62
N TRP A 166 -10.41 -8.97 9.93
CA TRP A 166 -9.06 -9.52 9.78
C TRP A 166 -8.35 -9.61 11.16
N GLU A 167 -8.88 -8.86 12.14
CA GLU A 167 -8.22 -8.41 13.35
C GLU A 167 -7.72 -9.54 14.28
N ASP A 168 -8.32 -10.74 14.21
CA ASP A 168 -8.03 -11.85 15.15
C ASP A 168 -7.67 -13.18 14.43
N SER A 169 -6.65 -13.15 13.57
CA SER A 169 -5.69 -14.26 13.35
C SER A 169 -6.21 -15.69 13.07
N LYS A 170 -7.44 -15.89 12.60
CA LYS A 170 -7.97 -17.20 12.20
C LYS A 170 -8.68 -17.13 10.85
N LEU A 171 -7.96 -16.63 9.85
CA LEU A 171 -8.38 -16.85 8.47
C LEU A 171 -8.49 -18.36 8.25
N THR A 172 -9.68 -18.80 7.85
CA THR A 172 -9.95 -20.21 7.53
C THR A 172 -9.15 -20.61 6.30
N PRO A 173 -8.93 -21.92 6.06
CA PRO A 173 -8.31 -22.37 4.81
C PRO A 173 -9.01 -21.85 3.55
N GLU A 174 -10.34 -21.67 3.61
CA GLU A 174 -11.13 -21.07 2.54
C GLU A 174 -10.80 -19.59 2.34
N GLN A 175 -10.65 -18.82 3.42
CA GLN A 175 -10.25 -17.42 3.37
C GLN A 175 -8.80 -17.25 2.87
N CYS A 176 -7.90 -18.19 3.19
CA CYS A 176 -6.56 -18.20 2.63
C CYS A 176 -6.55 -18.54 1.14
N SER A 177 -7.41 -19.47 0.69
CA SER A 177 -7.59 -19.78 -0.72
C SER A 177 -8.10 -18.57 -1.50
N ILE A 178 -9.00 -17.77 -0.93
CA ILE A 178 -9.47 -16.51 -1.53
C ILE A 178 -8.30 -15.55 -1.79
N LEU A 179 -7.33 -15.43 -0.89
CA LEU A 179 -6.15 -14.57 -1.08
C LEU A 179 -5.29 -15.01 -2.27
N THR A 180 -5.06 -16.33 -2.42
CA THR A 180 -4.35 -16.89 -3.58
C THR A 180 -5.15 -16.71 -4.88
N ASN A 181 -6.48 -16.87 -4.83
CA ASN A 181 -7.36 -16.70 -5.99
C ASN A 181 -7.41 -15.25 -6.47
N ILE A 182 -7.32 -14.27 -5.58
CA ILE A 182 -7.27 -12.84 -5.95
C ILE A 182 -6.01 -12.53 -6.73
N ARG A 183 -4.86 -13.04 -6.27
CA ARG A 183 -3.59 -12.88 -6.98
C ARG A 183 -3.70 -13.42 -8.41
N GLN A 184 -4.21 -14.65 -8.56
CA GLN A 184 -4.37 -15.25 -9.88
C GLN A 184 -5.38 -14.47 -10.74
N CYS A 185 -6.49 -14.02 -10.17
CA CYS A 185 -7.49 -13.19 -10.85
C CYS A 185 -6.89 -11.89 -11.39
N LEU A 186 -6.09 -11.18 -10.58
CA LEU A 186 -5.39 -9.96 -10.99
C LEU A 186 -4.38 -10.27 -12.09
N LYS A 187 -3.60 -11.33 -11.92
CA LYS A 187 -2.63 -11.78 -12.91
C LYS A 187 -3.30 -12.07 -14.26
N ASP A 188 -4.41 -12.80 -14.29
CA ASP A 188 -5.11 -13.13 -15.53
C ASP A 188 -5.61 -11.87 -16.27
N GLN A 189 -6.06 -10.84 -15.53
CA GLN A 189 -6.45 -9.57 -16.15
C GLN A 189 -5.24 -8.79 -16.69
N LEU A 190 -4.12 -8.77 -15.96
CA LEU A 190 -2.88 -8.11 -16.38
C LEU A 190 -2.21 -8.81 -17.57
N ASP A 191 -2.20 -10.15 -17.57
CA ASP A 191 -1.67 -10.99 -18.65
C ASP A 191 -2.41 -10.72 -19.96
N ALA A 192 -3.74 -10.50 -19.92
CA ALA A 192 -4.53 -10.13 -21.09
C ALA A 192 -4.09 -8.80 -21.74
N CYS A 193 -3.37 -7.95 -21.00
CA CYS A 193 -2.84 -6.68 -21.46
C CYS A 193 -1.32 -6.67 -21.63
N ASP A 194 -0.65 -7.83 -21.54
CA ASP A 194 0.82 -7.94 -21.56
C ASP A 194 1.50 -7.08 -20.46
N LEU A 195 0.86 -7.07 -19.29
CA LEU A 195 1.25 -6.32 -18.09
C LEU A 195 1.46 -7.25 -16.88
N SER A 196 1.68 -8.54 -17.12
CA SER A 196 1.90 -9.57 -16.10
C SER A 196 2.86 -9.18 -14.99
N ASP A 197 3.95 -8.49 -15.35
CA ASP A 197 5.01 -8.10 -14.42
C ASP A 197 4.53 -7.10 -13.35
N ILE A 198 3.41 -6.40 -13.59
CA ILE A 198 2.79 -5.51 -12.60
C ILE A 198 2.33 -6.29 -11.37
N ILE A 199 2.06 -7.61 -11.48
CA ILE A 199 1.70 -8.44 -10.32
C ILE A 199 2.80 -8.42 -9.25
N GLY A 200 4.05 -8.15 -9.61
CA GLY A 200 5.15 -8.00 -8.65
C GLY A 200 4.92 -6.90 -7.62
N PHE A 201 4.24 -5.80 -7.98
CA PHE A 201 3.90 -4.72 -7.05
C PHE A 201 2.84 -5.12 -6.02
N TYR A 202 1.98 -6.08 -6.37
CA TYR A 202 1.04 -6.70 -5.43
C TYR A 202 1.74 -7.77 -4.58
N ASP A 203 2.62 -8.56 -5.18
CA ASP A 203 3.30 -9.67 -4.51
C ASP A 203 4.21 -9.20 -3.39
N ILE A 204 4.95 -8.09 -3.56
CA ILE A 204 5.87 -7.54 -2.54
C ILE A 204 5.16 -7.30 -1.19
N PRO A 205 4.12 -6.44 -1.09
CA PRO A 205 3.44 -6.21 0.18
C PRO A 205 2.69 -7.45 0.68
N MET A 206 2.15 -8.29 -0.21
CA MET A 206 1.47 -9.51 0.21
C MET A 206 2.43 -10.54 0.80
N ASN A 207 3.63 -10.69 0.24
CA ASN A 207 4.66 -11.58 0.77
C ASN A 207 5.17 -11.10 2.15
N ALA A 208 5.11 -9.81 2.44
CA ALA A 208 5.41 -9.26 3.76
C ALA A 208 4.28 -9.49 4.77
N VAL A 209 3.02 -9.36 4.34
CA VAL A 209 1.84 -9.41 5.23
C VAL A 209 1.34 -10.83 5.49
N LEU A 210 1.23 -11.68 4.46
CA LEU A 210 0.61 -13.00 4.56
C LEU A 210 1.28 -13.93 5.59
N PRO A 211 2.62 -13.93 5.78
CA PRO A 211 3.25 -14.73 6.84
C PRO A 211 2.85 -14.34 8.27
N LEU A 212 2.34 -13.12 8.46
CA LEU A 212 1.84 -12.63 9.75
C LEU A 212 0.39 -13.08 10.03
N THR A 213 -0.21 -13.81 9.10
CA THR A 213 -1.58 -14.33 9.18
C THR A 213 -1.57 -15.85 9.38
N SER A 214 -2.74 -16.43 9.66
CA SER A 214 -2.91 -17.90 9.64
C SER A 214 -2.76 -18.52 8.25
N CYS A 215 -2.56 -17.72 7.19
CA CYS A 215 -2.36 -18.18 5.82
C CYS A 215 -0.91 -18.48 5.45
N ALA A 216 0.06 -18.30 6.36
CA ALA A 216 1.49 -18.50 6.10
C ALA A 216 1.84 -19.86 5.45
N ASN A 217 1.08 -20.91 5.75
CA ASN A 217 1.30 -22.26 5.21
C ASN A 217 0.66 -22.50 3.82
N TYR A 218 -0.17 -21.56 3.33
CA TYR A 218 -0.93 -21.68 2.08
C TYR A 218 -0.34 -20.83 0.93
N THR A 219 0.69 -20.05 1.20
CA THR A 219 1.34 -19.13 0.24
C THR A 219 2.58 -19.70 -0.45
N GLN A 220 3.01 -20.92 -0.10
CA GLN A 220 4.11 -21.60 -0.80
C GLN A 220 3.58 -22.26 -2.08
N GLU A 221 3.54 -21.52 -3.19
CA GLU A 221 3.72 -22.14 -4.50
C GLU A 221 5.22 -22.20 -4.84
N PRO A 222 5.67 -23.21 -5.62
CA PRO A 222 7.08 -23.54 -5.76
C PRO A 222 7.84 -22.38 -6.38
N THR A 223 8.90 -21.95 -5.70
CA THR A 223 9.91 -21.05 -6.25
C THR A 223 10.33 -21.58 -7.62
N VAL A 224 9.91 -20.91 -8.69
CA VAL A 224 10.51 -21.11 -10.00
C VAL A 224 11.95 -20.64 -9.84
N HIS A 225 12.83 -21.60 -9.60
CA HIS A 225 14.26 -21.40 -9.77
C HIS A 225 14.44 -20.84 -11.18
N LEU A 226 14.80 -19.56 -11.25
CA LEU A 226 15.50 -19.01 -12.39
C LEU A 226 16.75 -19.87 -12.56
N LEU A 227 16.65 -20.89 -13.42
CA LEU A 227 17.80 -21.61 -13.93
C LEU A 227 18.57 -20.60 -14.78
N ASP A 228 19.61 -20.04 -14.17
CA ASP A 228 20.70 -19.35 -14.86
C ASP A 228 21.34 -20.34 -15.85
N ASN A 229 20.77 -20.45 -17.04
CA ASN A 229 21.46 -21.05 -18.17
C ASN A 229 22.40 -20.00 -18.75
N ASN A 230 23.59 -19.89 -18.17
CA ASN A 230 24.77 -19.44 -18.87
C ASN A 230 26.03 -20.01 -18.21
N THR A 231 26.34 -21.25 -18.58
CA THR A 231 27.74 -21.69 -18.63
C THR A 231 28.03 -22.15 -20.05
N ILE A 232 28.52 -21.21 -20.85
CA ILE A 232 29.41 -21.48 -21.96
C ILE A 232 30.66 -22.12 -21.34
N VAL A 233 30.95 -23.37 -21.69
CA VAL A 233 32.31 -23.92 -21.58
C VAL A 233 32.63 -24.58 -22.90
N GLU A 234 33.52 -23.90 -23.63
CA GLU A 234 34.32 -24.45 -24.72
C GLU A 234 35.07 -25.70 -24.24
N THR A 235 34.98 -26.82 -24.97
CA THR A 235 36.14 -27.55 -25.51
C THR A 235 35.71 -28.51 -26.61
#